data_AF-A0A2S2P0L3-F1
#
_entry.id   AF-A0A2S2P0L3-F1
#
_cell.length_a   1.000
_cell.length_b   1.000
_cell.length_c   1.000
_cell.angle_alpha   90.00
_cell.angle_beta   90.00
_cell.angle_gamma   90.00
#
_symmetry.space_group_name_H-M   'P 1'
#
loop_
_entity.id
_entity.type
_entity.pdbx_description
1 polymer ?
#
loop_
_entity_poly.entity_id
_entity_poly.type
_entity_poly.pdbx_seq_one_letter_code
_entity_poly.pdbx_strand_id
1 'polypeptide(L)'
;FEQLRDQRIMKMTTIVQLTNSAYYPCLKNIYANVISALEEANDIVRYLKPLQKHFKLLEETDFGDIAVCLSPLMHVVCLVWSKSRFYCSSGKIIVLLKQICNLLITQAVRYLDPTSIFQSDIHETKLRVRHCIFIFEKFRNIFNDYRKKLPSYFENEETALLWTFHPNIIFSRTDLFIRRLQIIEWFFDTVVEFTKLERIEFSGLKGRLLSARITEIYSDFNEQFSLFSSKAYDVLEPEDERFEVDYEQFKESIKDLDH
;
A
#
# COMPACT_ATOMS: atom_id res chain seq x y z
N PHE A 1 -10.96 -35.20 1.68
CA PHE A 1 -11.76 -35.75 2.81
C PHE A 1 -12.80 -36.76 2.34
N GLU A 2 -13.50 -36.54 1.22
CA GLU A 2 -14.46 -37.51 0.68
C GLU A 2 -13.85 -38.89 0.41
N GLN A 3 -12.63 -38.95 -0.12
CA GLN A 3 -11.89 -40.20 -0.32
C GLN A 3 -11.65 -40.95 1.00
N LEU A 4 -11.33 -40.25 2.10
CA LEU A 4 -11.10 -40.87 3.42
C LEU A 4 -12.39 -41.36 4.09
N ARG A 5 -13.56 -40.88 3.64
CA ARG A 5 -14.89 -41.36 4.03
C ARG A 5 -15.42 -42.48 3.12
N ASP A 6 -14.69 -42.84 2.06
CA ASP A 6 -15.06 -43.97 1.19
C ASP A 6 -15.11 -45.26 2.02
N GLN A 7 -16.17 -46.03 1.84
CA GLN A 7 -16.41 -47.25 2.61
C GLN A 7 -15.28 -48.28 2.47
N ARG A 8 -14.54 -48.29 1.35
CA ARG A 8 -13.39 -49.17 1.15
C ARG A 8 -12.22 -48.78 2.04
N ILE A 9 -11.94 -47.48 2.17
CA ILE A 9 -10.85 -46.99 3.02
C ILE A 9 -11.22 -47.16 4.51
N MET A 10 -12.50 -46.97 4.87
CA MET A 10 -12.99 -47.27 6.22
C MET A 10 -12.83 -48.76 6.58
N LYS A 11 -13.24 -49.68 5.69
CA LYS A 11 -13.07 -51.13 5.89
C LYS A 11 -11.60 -51.54 5.99
N MET A 12 -10.74 -50.96 5.14
CA MET A 12 -9.29 -51.19 5.17
C MET A 12 -8.68 -50.70 6.50
N THR A 13 -9.12 -49.54 6.99
CA THR A 13 -8.70 -48.99 8.30
C THR A 13 -9.12 -49.93 9.44
N THR A 14 -10.33 -50.47 9.40
CA THR A 14 -10.81 -51.46 10.39
C THR A 14 -9.99 -52.76 10.34
N ILE A 15 -9.63 -53.26 9.15
CA ILE A 15 -8.77 -54.45 9.00
C ILE A 15 -7.36 -54.19 9.56
N VAL A 16 -6.77 -53.04 9.25
CA VAL A 16 -5.43 -52.64 9.74
C VAL A 16 -5.43 -52.47 11.27
N GLN A 17 -6.55 -52.03 11.85
CA GLN A 17 -6.75 -51.95 13.30
C GLN A 17 -6.89 -53.33 13.96
N LEU A 18 -7.73 -54.21 13.40
CA LEU A 18 -7.98 -55.55 13.94
C LEU A 18 -6.76 -56.48 13.83
N THR A 19 -5.90 -56.25 12.86
CA THR A 19 -4.66 -57.02 12.65
C THR A 19 -3.49 -56.54 13.52
N ASN A 20 -3.69 -55.54 14.38
CA ASN A 20 -2.66 -54.92 15.23
C ASN A 20 -1.40 -54.53 14.45
N SER A 21 -1.61 -54.06 13.22
CA SER A 21 -0.56 -53.76 12.26
C SER A 21 0.37 -52.64 12.75
N ALA A 22 1.68 -52.79 12.52
CA ALA A 22 2.66 -51.74 12.79
C ALA A 22 2.39 -50.43 12.01
N TYR A 23 1.58 -50.48 10.95
CA TYR A 23 1.20 -49.31 10.15
C TYR A 23 -0.02 -48.55 10.69
N TYR A 24 -0.78 -49.13 11.63
CA TYR A 24 -1.97 -48.51 12.19
C TYR A 24 -1.69 -47.14 12.87
N PRO A 25 -0.61 -46.95 13.66
CA PRO A 25 -0.28 -45.65 14.24
C PRO A 25 -0.01 -44.57 13.17
N CYS A 26 0.70 -44.94 12.10
CA CYS A 26 0.99 -44.02 10.99
C CYS A 26 -0.30 -43.60 10.26
N LEU A 27 -1.17 -44.56 9.94
CA LEU A 27 -2.47 -44.29 9.31
C LEU A 27 -3.35 -43.40 10.19
N LYS A 28 -3.41 -43.67 11.50
CA LYS A 28 -4.14 -42.85 12.48
C LYS A 28 -3.61 -41.40 12.51
N ASN A 29 -2.30 -41.21 12.47
CA ASN A 29 -1.68 -39.89 12.43
C ASN A 29 -2.03 -39.14 11.14
N ILE A 30 -1.99 -39.81 9.98
CA ILE A 30 -2.40 -39.22 8.69
C ILE A 30 -3.86 -38.76 8.75
N TYR A 31 -4.76 -39.61 9.25
CA TYR A 31 -6.17 -39.27 9.42
C TYR A 31 -6.38 -38.06 10.33
N ALA A 32 -5.70 -38.03 11.48
CA ALA A 32 -5.76 -36.91 12.40
C ALA A 32 -5.25 -35.61 11.76
N ASN A 33 -4.12 -35.67 11.05
CA ASN A 33 -3.55 -34.53 10.35
C ASN A 33 -4.50 -33.98 9.27
N VAL A 34 -5.13 -34.87 8.48
CA VAL A 34 -6.07 -34.43 7.43
C VAL A 34 -7.33 -33.80 8.03
N ILE A 35 -7.87 -34.35 9.12
CA ILE A 35 -9.02 -33.76 9.82
C ILE A 35 -8.65 -32.37 10.37
N SER A 36 -7.49 -32.24 11.02
CA SER A 36 -7.01 -30.97 11.57
C SER A 36 -6.76 -29.93 10.47
N ALA A 37 -6.13 -30.32 9.35
CA ALA A 37 -5.89 -29.42 8.23
C ALA A 37 -7.19 -28.98 7.55
N LEU A 38 -8.19 -29.86 7.48
CA LEU A 38 -9.52 -29.52 6.96
C LEU A 38 -10.25 -28.54 7.89
N GLU A 39 -10.15 -28.73 9.19
CA GLU A 39 -10.71 -27.80 10.19
C GLU A 39 -10.08 -26.42 10.06
N GLU A 40 -8.74 -26.35 9.99
CA GLU A 40 -8.00 -25.10 9.78
C GLU A 40 -8.42 -24.40 8.47
N ALA A 41 -8.47 -25.14 7.37
CA ALA A 41 -8.84 -24.58 6.07
C ALA A 41 -10.27 -24.03 6.07
N ASN A 42 -11.23 -24.77 6.65
CA ASN A 42 -12.62 -24.33 6.73
C ASN A 42 -12.79 -23.06 7.59
N ASP A 43 -12.08 -22.98 8.72
CA ASP A 43 -12.09 -21.79 9.59
C ASP A 43 -11.53 -20.57 8.85
N ILE A 44 -10.35 -20.69 8.26
CA ILE A 44 -9.70 -19.60 7.52
C ILE A 44 -10.58 -19.14 6.35
N VAL A 45 -11.10 -20.06 5.54
CA VAL A 45 -11.97 -19.71 4.42
C VAL A 45 -13.24 -19.01 4.89
N ARG A 46 -13.87 -19.52 5.95
CA ARG A 46 -15.11 -18.94 6.50
C ARG A 46 -14.91 -17.47 6.90
N TYR A 47 -13.80 -17.16 7.58
CA TYR A 47 -13.56 -15.82 8.10
C TYR A 47 -12.89 -14.88 7.11
N LEU A 48 -12.13 -15.36 6.13
CA LEU A 48 -11.58 -14.52 5.07
C LEU A 48 -12.59 -14.20 3.96
N LYS A 49 -13.61 -15.03 3.73
CA LYS A 49 -14.60 -14.83 2.66
C LYS A 49 -15.27 -13.45 2.66
N PRO A 50 -15.68 -12.87 3.81
CA PRO A 50 -16.24 -11.51 3.85
C PRO A 50 -15.29 -10.43 3.30
N LEU A 51 -13.97 -10.57 3.44
CA LEU A 51 -12.99 -9.59 2.94
C LEU A 51 -13.03 -9.48 1.41
N GLN A 52 -13.42 -10.53 0.68
CA GLN A 52 -13.49 -10.51 -0.79
C GLN A 52 -14.40 -9.38 -1.29
N LYS A 53 -15.55 -9.15 -0.62
CA LYS A 53 -16.46 -8.06 -0.96
C LYS A 53 -15.81 -6.69 -0.74
N HIS A 54 -15.04 -6.55 0.34
CA HIS A 54 -14.37 -5.29 0.66
C HIS A 54 -13.21 -5.01 -0.29
N PHE A 55 -12.43 -6.01 -0.68
CA PHE A 55 -11.38 -5.85 -1.69
C PHE A 55 -11.94 -5.50 -3.06
N LYS A 56 -13.01 -6.19 -3.48
CA LYS A 56 -13.71 -5.84 -4.71
C LYS A 56 -14.23 -4.40 -4.69
N LEU A 57 -14.86 -3.98 -3.60
CA LEU A 57 -15.32 -2.60 -3.44
C LEU A 57 -14.15 -1.61 -3.49
N LEU A 58 -13.03 -1.92 -2.83
CA LEU A 58 -11.83 -1.09 -2.84
C LEU A 58 -11.20 -0.96 -4.24
N GLU A 59 -11.30 -2.01 -5.07
CA GLU A 59 -10.81 -2.03 -6.45
C GLU A 59 -11.72 -1.30 -7.44
N GLU A 60 -13.04 -1.34 -7.20
CA GLU A 60 -14.07 -0.73 -8.07
C GLU A 60 -14.35 0.73 -7.71
N THR A 61 -13.96 1.19 -6.51
CA THR A 61 -14.16 2.58 -6.08
C THR A 61 -13.08 3.48 -6.65
N ASP A 62 -13.48 4.60 -7.24
CA ASP A 62 -12.54 5.62 -7.68
C ASP A 62 -11.65 6.08 -6.53
N PHE A 63 -10.36 6.24 -6.80
CA PHE A 63 -9.38 6.55 -5.76
C PHE A 63 -9.71 7.86 -5.02
N GLY A 64 -10.35 8.82 -5.71
CA GLY A 64 -10.89 10.05 -5.11
C GLY A 64 -11.76 9.80 -3.87
N ASP A 65 -12.56 8.74 -3.89
CA ASP A 65 -13.55 8.43 -2.84
C ASP A 65 -13.18 7.21 -1.99
N ILE A 66 -12.02 6.58 -2.23
CA ILE A 66 -11.60 5.32 -1.62
C ILE A 66 -11.60 5.32 -0.09
N ALA A 67 -11.50 6.51 0.52
CA ALA A 67 -11.52 6.70 1.96
C ALA A 67 -12.73 6.04 2.66
N VAL A 68 -13.89 5.99 2.00
CA VAL A 68 -15.12 5.42 2.58
C VAL A 68 -15.03 3.90 2.77
N CYS A 69 -14.15 3.24 2.01
CA CYS A 69 -13.95 1.79 2.06
C CYS A 69 -13.03 1.33 3.20
N LEU A 70 -12.18 2.23 3.70
CA LEU A 70 -11.08 1.88 4.60
C LEU A 70 -11.53 1.42 5.98
N SER A 71 -12.45 2.15 6.63
CA SER A 71 -12.94 1.78 7.97
C SER A 71 -13.75 0.46 7.95
N PRO A 72 -14.70 0.25 7.01
CA PRO A 72 -15.37 -1.03 6.88
C PRO A 72 -14.41 -2.20 6.62
N LEU A 73 -13.39 -2.01 5.78
CA LEU A 73 -12.36 -3.04 5.54
C LEU A 73 -11.61 -3.39 6.84
N MET A 74 -11.11 -2.38 7.56
CA MET A 74 -10.38 -2.60 8.81
C MET A 74 -11.23 -3.25 9.90
N HIS A 75 -12.54 -2.94 9.95
CA HIS A 75 -13.48 -3.61 10.83
C HIS A 75 -13.52 -5.13 10.58
N VAL A 76 -13.64 -5.53 9.31
CA VAL A 76 -13.66 -6.95 8.96
C VAL A 76 -12.31 -7.61 9.24
N VAL A 77 -11.19 -6.91 9.02
CA VAL A 77 -9.85 -7.42 9.39
C VAL A 77 -9.77 -7.72 10.89
N CYS A 78 -10.29 -6.84 11.76
CA CYS A 78 -10.35 -7.08 13.20
C CYS A 78 -11.27 -8.25 13.57
N LEU A 79 -12.40 -8.42 12.87
CA LEU A 79 -13.30 -9.57 13.05
C LEU A 79 -12.63 -10.89 12.64
N VAL A 80 -11.88 -10.92 11.53
CA VAL A 80 -11.10 -12.10 11.13
C VAL A 80 -10.11 -12.46 12.25
N TRP A 81 -9.39 -11.47 12.76
CA TRP A 81 -8.41 -11.67 13.82
C TRP A 81 -9.05 -12.20 15.12
N SER A 82 -10.19 -11.66 15.54
CA SER A 82 -10.80 -12.04 16.82
C SER A 82 -11.61 -13.33 16.77
N LYS A 83 -12.12 -13.73 15.59
CA LYS A 83 -13.03 -14.88 15.45
C LYS A 83 -12.40 -16.11 14.81
N SER A 84 -11.37 -15.96 13.98
CA SER A 84 -10.68 -17.10 13.37
C SER A 84 -9.62 -17.67 14.31
N ARG A 85 -9.82 -18.92 14.72
CA ARG A 85 -8.87 -19.63 15.59
C ARG A 85 -7.53 -19.88 14.89
N PHE A 86 -7.55 -20.06 13.58
CA PHE A 86 -6.36 -20.44 12.82
C PHE A 86 -5.71 -19.27 12.06
N TYR A 87 -6.40 -18.14 11.90
CA TYR A 87 -5.83 -16.94 11.24
C TYR A 87 -5.26 -15.91 12.22
N CYS A 88 -5.54 -16.02 13.53
CA CYS A 88 -5.07 -15.11 14.59
C CYS A 88 -3.55 -15.25 14.90
N SER A 89 -2.71 -15.27 13.86
CA SER A 89 -1.25 -15.35 13.92
C SER A 89 -0.63 -14.05 13.37
N SER A 90 0.35 -13.51 14.09
CA SER A 90 1.05 -12.28 13.68
C SER A 90 1.57 -12.35 12.25
N GLY A 91 2.12 -13.49 11.82
CA GLY A 91 2.61 -13.66 10.46
C GLY A 91 1.51 -13.52 9.40
N LYS A 92 0.35 -14.15 9.63
CA LYS A 92 -0.79 -14.11 8.68
C LYS A 92 -1.38 -12.69 8.58
N ILE A 93 -1.62 -12.03 9.72
CA ILE A 93 -2.23 -10.69 9.75
C ILE A 93 -1.29 -9.60 9.20
N ILE A 94 0.02 -9.70 9.46
CA ILE A 94 1.02 -8.77 8.90
C ILE A 94 1.00 -8.86 7.37
N VAL A 95 0.97 -10.08 6.82
CA VAL A 95 0.89 -10.26 5.36
C VAL A 95 -0.39 -9.64 4.80
N LEU A 96 -1.55 -9.88 5.44
CA LEU A 96 -2.81 -9.28 5.00
C LEU A 96 -2.76 -7.75 4.97
N LEU A 97 -2.27 -7.14 6.06
CA LEU A 97 -2.18 -5.68 6.17
C LEU A 97 -1.19 -5.09 5.15
N LYS A 98 -0.06 -5.78 4.90
CA LYS A 98 0.86 -5.41 3.83
C LYS A 98 0.20 -5.46 2.45
N GLN A 99 -0.60 -6.49 2.17
CA GLN A 99 -1.31 -6.59 0.90
C GLN A 99 -2.39 -5.50 0.74
N ILE A 100 -3.03 -5.07 1.84
CA ILE A 100 -3.91 -3.89 1.82
C ILE A 100 -3.12 -2.64 1.43
N CYS A 101 -1.97 -2.40 2.05
CA CYS A 101 -1.09 -1.28 1.67
C CYS A 101 -0.69 -1.34 0.20
N ASN A 102 -0.28 -2.51 -0.29
CA ASN A 102 0.12 -2.71 -1.69
C ASN A 102 -1.04 -2.44 -2.67
N LEU A 103 -2.24 -2.86 -2.33
CA LEU A 103 -3.43 -2.58 -3.13
C LEU A 103 -3.72 -1.08 -3.17
N LEU A 104 -3.63 -0.38 -2.04
CA LEU A 104 -3.79 1.08 -2.00
C LEU A 104 -2.72 1.80 -2.83
N ILE A 105 -1.46 1.37 -2.78
CA ILE A 105 -0.39 1.89 -3.65
C ILE A 105 -0.74 1.66 -5.13
N THR A 106 -1.19 0.44 -5.47
CA THR A 106 -1.59 0.11 -6.85
C THR A 106 -2.72 1.02 -7.35
N GLN A 107 -3.72 1.30 -6.52
CA GLN A 107 -4.81 2.21 -6.87
C GLN A 107 -4.34 3.66 -6.98
N ALA A 108 -3.45 4.11 -6.09
CA ALA A 108 -2.85 5.45 -6.14
C ALA A 108 -2.00 5.66 -7.42
N VAL A 109 -1.18 4.67 -7.80
CA VAL A 109 -0.38 4.72 -9.03
C VAL A 109 -1.28 4.84 -10.26
N ARG A 110 -2.37 4.07 -10.32
CA ARG A 110 -3.36 4.19 -11.42
C ARG A 110 -4.03 5.57 -11.46
N TYR A 111 -4.33 6.13 -10.29
CA TYR A 111 -4.96 7.44 -10.17
C TYR A 111 -4.05 8.61 -10.58
N LEU A 112 -2.76 8.49 -10.30
CA LEU A 112 -1.75 9.48 -10.65
C LEU A 112 -1.28 9.36 -12.10
N ASP A 113 -1.24 8.14 -12.63
CA ASP A 113 -0.68 7.77 -13.93
C ASP A 113 0.79 8.23 -14.10
N PRO A 114 1.77 7.33 -13.88
CA PRO A 114 3.19 7.71 -13.95
C PRO A 114 3.62 8.18 -15.34
N THR A 115 2.89 7.82 -16.41
CA THR A 115 3.25 8.19 -17.79
C THR A 115 2.94 9.64 -18.12
N SER A 116 1.95 10.22 -17.45
CA SER A 116 1.44 11.57 -17.71
C SER A 116 1.64 12.53 -16.54
N ILE A 117 2.20 12.08 -15.41
CA ILE A 117 2.31 12.85 -14.17
C ILE A 117 3.03 14.21 -14.35
N PHE A 118 4.07 14.29 -15.19
CA PHE A 118 4.79 15.53 -15.48
C PHE A 118 4.33 16.26 -16.75
N GLN A 119 3.41 15.66 -17.53
CA GLN A 119 2.93 16.20 -18.80
C GLN A 119 1.53 16.83 -18.67
N SER A 120 0.78 16.38 -17.68
CA SER A 120 -0.58 16.87 -17.37
C SER A 120 -0.54 18.25 -16.70
N ASP A 121 -1.71 18.84 -16.49
CA ASP A 121 -1.83 20.07 -15.69
C ASP A 121 -1.21 19.86 -14.29
N ILE A 122 -0.21 20.68 -13.98
CA ILE A 122 0.58 20.57 -12.74
C ILE A 122 -0.29 20.87 -11.52
N HIS A 123 -1.22 21.83 -11.60
CA HIS A 123 -2.09 22.17 -10.49
C HIS A 123 -3.04 21.03 -10.16
N GLU A 124 -3.70 20.46 -11.16
CA GLU A 124 -4.57 19.31 -11.02
C GLU A 124 -3.81 18.09 -10.48
N THR A 125 -2.67 17.78 -11.09
CA THR A 125 -1.86 16.60 -10.70
C THR A 125 -1.31 16.75 -9.29
N LYS A 126 -0.90 17.94 -8.88
CA LYS A 126 -0.50 18.22 -7.51
C LYS A 126 -1.64 18.02 -6.51
N LEU A 127 -2.86 18.43 -6.83
CA LEU A 127 -4.03 18.14 -5.98
C LEU A 127 -4.26 16.63 -5.83
N ARG A 128 -4.10 15.86 -6.92
CA ARG A 128 -4.17 14.40 -6.88
C ARG A 128 -3.07 13.79 -5.99
N VAL A 129 -1.83 14.26 -6.09
CA VAL A 129 -0.70 13.83 -5.24
C VAL A 129 -0.99 14.09 -3.76
N ARG A 130 -1.44 15.30 -3.41
CA ARG A 130 -1.85 15.65 -2.04
C ARG A 130 -2.96 14.75 -1.53
N HIS A 131 -3.94 14.46 -2.38
CA HIS A 131 -5.02 13.55 -2.03
C HIS A 131 -4.53 12.13 -1.75
N CYS A 132 -3.61 11.60 -2.56
CA CYS A 132 -2.94 10.32 -2.28
C CYS A 132 -2.29 10.31 -0.89
N ILE A 133 -1.45 11.31 -0.58
CA ILE A 133 -0.79 11.43 0.74
C ILE A 133 -1.84 11.42 1.86
N PHE A 134 -2.90 12.23 1.74
CA PHE A 134 -3.99 12.28 2.70
C PHE A 134 -4.68 10.92 2.90
N ILE A 135 -4.94 10.16 1.83
CA ILE A 135 -5.55 8.83 1.91
C ILE A 135 -4.66 7.86 2.69
N PHE A 136 -3.33 7.87 2.48
CA PHE A 136 -2.43 6.99 3.23
C PHE A 136 -2.32 7.38 4.70
N GLU A 137 -2.25 8.68 5.01
CA GLU A 137 -2.28 9.17 6.39
C GLU A 137 -3.60 8.78 7.08
N LYS A 138 -4.72 8.94 6.37
CA LYS A 138 -6.04 8.50 6.85
C LYS A 138 -6.09 7.01 7.10
N PHE A 139 -5.55 6.19 6.20
CA PHE A 139 -5.48 4.74 6.41
C PHE A 139 -4.64 4.38 7.63
N ARG A 140 -3.49 5.03 7.84
CA ARG A 140 -2.65 4.85 9.04
C ARG A 140 -3.40 5.22 10.32
N ASN A 141 -4.16 6.32 10.31
CA ASN A 141 -5.00 6.71 11.45
C ASN A 141 -6.09 5.69 11.74
N ILE A 142 -6.80 5.22 10.70
CA ILE A 142 -7.80 4.15 10.82
C ILE A 142 -7.15 2.89 11.39
N PHE A 143 -6.00 2.47 10.87
CA PHE A 143 -5.27 1.31 11.41
C PHE A 143 -5.00 1.46 12.91
N ASN A 144 -4.48 2.61 13.34
CA ASN A 144 -4.17 2.87 14.75
C ASN A 144 -5.42 2.86 15.62
N ASP A 145 -6.53 3.44 15.15
CA ASP A 145 -7.80 3.44 15.88
C ASP A 145 -8.36 2.03 16.03
N TYR A 146 -8.33 1.23 14.97
CA TYR A 146 -8.80 -0.15 15.02
C TYR A 146 -7.88 -1.05 15.84
N ARG A 147 -6.57 -0.79 15.82
CA ARG A 147 -5.61 -1.47 16.70
C ARG A 147 -5.91 -1.18 18.18
N LYS A 148 -6.23 0.07 18.54
CA LYS A 148 -6.64 0.44 19.90
C LYS A 148 -7.98 -0.17 20.29
N LYS A 149 -8.93 -0.24 19.36
CA LYS A 149 -10.26 -0.84 19.54
C LYS A 149 -10.26 -2.36 19.51
N LEU A 150 -9.15 -3.00 19.14
CA LEU A 150 -9.07 -4.44 18.96
C LEU A 150 -9.57 -5.27 20.17
N PRO A 151 -9.31 -4.90 21.45
CA PRO A 151 -9.85 -5.64 22.59
C PRO A 151 -11.37 -5.80 22.55
N SER A 152 -12.11 -4.77 22.12
CA SER A 152 -13.59 -4.77 22.04
C SER A 152 -14.18 -5.77 21.05
N TYR A 153 -13.36 -6.42 20.21
CA TYR A 153 -13.79 -7.47 19.28
C TYR A 153 -13.82 -8.86 19.94
N PHE A 154 -13.27 -8.99 21.15
CA PHE A 154 -13.26 -10.21 21.95
C PHE A 154 -14.41 -10.18 22.96
N GLU A 155 -14.85 -11.36 23.40
CA GLU A 155 -15.92 -11.47 24.41
C GLU A 155 -15.43 -11.01 25.79
N ASN A 156 -14.14 -11.22 26.08
CA ASN A 156 -13.47 -10.70 27.26
C ASN A 156 -12.23 -9.92 26.82
N GLU A 157 -12.18 -8.63 27.16
CA GLU A 157 -11.06 -7.75 26.81
C GLU A 157 -9.76 -8.12 27.53
N GLU A 158 -9.84 -8.71 28.73
CA GLU A 158 -8.67 -9.09 29.53
C GLU A 158 -7.88 -10.24 28.91
N THR A 159 -8.54 -11.10 28.13
CA THR A 159 -7.92 -12.25 27.45
C THR A 159 -7.75 -12.01 25.95
N ALA A 160 -7.95 -10.78 25.48
CA ALA A 160 -7.85 -10.42 24.07
C ALA A 160 -6.43 -10.64 23.53
N LEU A 161 -6.33 -11.36 22.41
CA LEU A 161 -5.08 -11.48 21.68
C LEU A 161 -4.85 -10.19 20.88
N LEU A 162 -3.86 -9.40 21.28
CA LEU A 162 -3.56 -8.11 20.65
C LEU A 162 -2.46 -8.20 19.60
N TRP A 163 -2.43 -7.24 18.68
CA TRP A 163 -1.32 -7.08 17.77
C TRP A 163 -0.09 -6.53 18.49
N THR A 164 0.99 -7.31 18.53
CA THR A 164 2.23 -6.98 19.25
C THR A 164 3.37 -6.48 18.35
N PHE A 165 3.19 -6.51 17.03
CA PHE A 165 4.21 -6.08 16.06
C PHE A 165 4.31 -4.55 15.92
N HIS A 166 5.48 -4.04 15.57
CA HIS A 166 5.67 -2.62 15.30
C HIS A 166 5.00 -2.20 13.98
N PRO A 167 4.29 -1.05 13.90
CA PRO A 167 3.62 -0.60 12.67
C PRO A 167 4.52 -0.50 11.44
N ASN A 168 5.80 -0.13 11.60
CA ASN A 168 6.76 -0.04 10.49
C ASN A 168 6.88 -1.36 9.70
N ILE A 169 6.63 -2.51 10.31
CA ILE A 169 6.64 -3.79 9.59
C ILE A 169 5.61 -3.79 8.47
N ILE A 170 4.47 -3.11 8.63
CA ILE A 170 3.40 -3.00 7.63
C ILE A 170 3.64 -1.83 6.68
N PHE A 171 4.03 -0.68 7.24
CA PHE A 171 4.00 0.59 6.52
C PHE A 171 5.32 1.02 5.90
N SER A 172 6.42 0.29 6.06
CA SER A 172 7.73 0.71 5.52
C SER A 172 7.69 1.07 4.03
N ARG A 173 7.00 0.26 3.21
CA ARG A 173 6.84 0.52 1.77
C ARG A 173 5.93 1.72 1.50
N THR A 174 4.84 1.85 2.25
CA THR A 174 3.95 3.01 2.18
C THR A 174 4.68 4.29 2.54
N ASP A 175 5.59 4.26 3.50
CA ASP A 175 6.36 5.43 3.93
C ASP A 175 7.35 5.88 2.85
N LEU A 176 7.98 4.93 2.15
CA LEU A 176 8.77 5.23 0.96
C LEU A 176 7.90 5.88 -0.13
N PHE A 177 6.70 5.32 -0.38
CA PHE A 177 5.79 5.87 -1.38
C PHE A 177 5.30 7.28 -1.02
N ILE A 178 4.91 7.54 0.24
CA ILE A 178 4.52 8.88 0.70
C ILE A 178 5.68 9.86 0.53
N ARG A 179 6.90 9.47 0.92
CA ARG A 179 8.09 10.30 0.72
C ARG A 179 8.29 10.64 -0.76
N ARG A 180 8.12 9.66 -1.64
CA ARG A 180 8.18 9.86 -3.09
C ARG A 180 7.16 10.89 -3.57
N LEU A 181 5.92 10.77 -3.13
CA LEU A 181 4.85 11.72 -3.44
C LEU A 181 5.13 13.12 -2.91
N GLN A 182 5.71 13.25 -1.71
CA GLN A 182 6.11 14.54 -1.14
C GLN A 182 7.22 15.21 -1.97
N ILE A 183 8.16 14.43 -2.50
CA ILE A 183 9.20 14.96 -3.40
C ILE A 183 8.57 15.46 -4.71
N ILE A 184 7.65 14.69 -5.29
CA ILE A 184 6.91 15.10 -6.51
C ILE A 184 6.08 16.35 -6.25
N GLU A 185 5.42 16.45 -5.09
CA GLU A 185 4.68 17.66 -4.70
C GLU A 185 5.60 18.87 -4.61
N TRP A 186 6.76 18.74 -3.97
CA TRP A 186 7.77 19.80 -3.89
C TRP A 186 8.26 20.21 -5.29
N PHE A 187 8.49 19.24 -6.18
CA PHE A 187 8.87 19.51 -7.56
C PHE A 187 7.82 20.35 -8.28
N PHE A 188 6.54 20.02 -8.13
CA PHE A 188 5.44 20.84 -8.67
C PHE A 188 5.37 22.23 -8.05
N ASP A 189 5.63 22.38 -6.75
CA ASP A 189 5.75 23.70 -6.11
C ASP A 189 6.84 24.55 -6.77
N THR A 190 8.02 23.97 -7.02
CA THR A 190 9.12 24.66 -7.70
C THR A 190 8.72 25.08 -9.11
N VAL A 191 8.08 24.20 -9.89
CA VAL A 191 7.63 24.56 -11.26
C VAL A 191 6.63 25.71 -11.25
N VAL A 192 5.68 25.69 -10.31
CA VAL A 192 4.70 26.78 -10.16
C VAL A 192 5.37 28.10 -9.77
N GLU A 193 6.46 28.07 -8.99
CA GLU A 193 7.20 29.29 -8.64
C GLU A 193 7.97 29.85 -9.84
N PHE A 194 8.72 29.01 -10.56
CA PHE A 194 9.52 29.43 -11.70
C PHE A 194 8.67 29.88 -12.90
N THR A 195 7.48 29.31 -13.11
CA THR A 195 6.53 29.78 -14.14
C THR A 195 5.98 31.19 -13.87
N LYS A 196 6.08 31.72 -12.65
CA LYS A 196 5.75 33.13 -12.38
C LYS A 196 6.78 34.08 -12.98
N LEU A 197 8.02 33.64 -13.13
CA LEU A 197 9.12 34.45 -13.69
C LEU A 197 8.87 34.80 -15.16
N GLU A 198 8.20 33.91 -15.91
CA GLU A 198 7.79 34.15 -17.31
C GLU A 198 6.94 35.42 -17.47
N ARG A 199 6.18 35.80 -16.43
CA ARG A 199 5.23 36.92 -16.48
C ARG A 199 5.84 38.26 -16.03
N ILE A 200 7.12 38.29 -15.67
CA ILE A 200 7.77 39.49 -15.14
C ILE A 200 8.42 40.28 -16.29
N GLU A 201 7.88 41.46 -16.60
CA GLU A 201 8.47 42.40 -17.55
C GLU A 201 8.92 43.69 -16.86
N PHE A 202 10.20 44.06 -17.02
CA PHE A 202 10.73 45.33 -16.55
C PHE A 202 10.90 46.34 -17.70
N SER A 203 10.36 47.55 -17.52
CA SER A 203 10.52 48.65 -18.47
C SER A 203 11.81 49.46 -18.23
N GLY A 204 12.39 50.02 -19.30
CA GLY A 204 13.58 50.88 -19.26
C GLY A 204 14.92 50.16 -19.49
N LEU A 205 16.03 50.91 -19.62
CA LEU A 205 17.37 50.38 -19.96
C LEU A 205 17.90 49.36 -18.95
N LYS A 206 17.74 49.62 -17.64
CA LYS A 206 18.07 48.66 -16.56
C LYS A 206 17.07 47.49 -16.51
N GLY A 207 15.82 47.75 -16.87
CA GLY A 207 14.78 46.72 -16.96
C GLY A 207 15.10 45.68 -18.04
N ARG A 208 15.62 46.10 -19.20
CA ARG A 208 16.04 45.18 -20.27
C ARG A 208 17.11 44.18 -19.83
N LEU A 209 18.12 44.63 -19.07
CA LEU A 209 19.17 43.75 -18.54
C LEU A 209 18.61 42.74 -17.53
N LEU A 210 17.70 43.20 -16.66
CA LEU A 210 17.06 42.34 -15.67
C LEU A 210 16.11 41.32 -16.31
N SER A 211 15.31 41.73 -17.28
CA SER A 211 14.46 40.83 -18.06
C SER A 211 15.29 39.77 -18.80
N ALA A 212 16.42 40.14 -19.41
CA ALA A 212 17.30 39.18 -20.08
C ALA A 212 17.84 38.11 -19.11
N ARG A 213 18.27 38.51 -17.91
CA ARG A 213 18.72 37.58 -16.87
C ARG A 213 17.59 36.65 -16.39
N ILE A 214 16.37 37.16 -16.26
CA ILE A 214 15.20 36.33 -15.88
C ILE A 214 14.86 35.33 -16.97
N THR A 215 14.93 35.72 -18.24
CA THR A 215 14.73 34.80 -19.37
C THR A 215 15.77 33.69 -19.38
N GLU A 216 17.04 34.01 -19.08
CA GLU A 216 18.12 33.01 -18.96
C GLU A 216 17.84 32.01 -17.83
N ILE A 217 17.54 32.49 -16.62
CA ILE A 217 17.19 31.63 -15.47
C ILE A 217 15.99 30.72 -15.79
N TYR A 218 14.97 31.27 -16.45
CA TYR A 218 13.78 30.50 -16.84
C TYR A 218 14.09 29.46 -17.92
N SER A 219 14.98 29.78 -18.86
CA SER A 219 15.45 28.84 -19.88
C SER A 219 16.21 27.67 -19.24
N ASP A 220 17.15 27.96 -18.33
CA ASP A 220 17.94 26.95 -17.63
C ASP A 220 17.04 26.05 -16.78
N PHE A 221 16.05 26.63 -16.09
CA PHE A 221 15.03 25.88 -15.36
C PHE A 221 14.28 24.89 -16.28
N ASN A 222 13.84 25.33 -17.45
CA ASN A 222 13.11 24.48 -18.39
C ASN A 222 13.96 23.32 -18.93
N GLU A 223 15.27 23.53 -19.11
CA GLU A 223 16.19 22.45 -19.46
C GLU A 223 16.28 21.40 -18.34
N GLN A 224 16.48 21.83 -17.10
CA GLN A 224 16.52 20.93 -15.94
C GLN A 224 15.20 20.18 -15.75
N PHE A 225 14.06 20.87 -15.93
CA PHE A 225 12.73 20.27 -15.86
C PHE A 225 12.53 19.21 -16.95
N SER A 226 12.94 19.50 -18.19
CA SER A 226 12.85 18.56 -19.31
C SER A 226 13.70 17.30 -19.07
N LEU A 227 14.91 17.46 -18.54
CA LEU A 227 15.78 16.34 -18.18
C LEU A 227 15.19 15.46 -17.08
N PHE A 228 14.55 16.06 -16.07
CA PHE A 228 13.91 15.32 -14.98
C PHE A 228 12.61 14.63 -15.41
N SER A 229 11.77 15.31 -16.20
CA SER A 229 10.48 14.78 -16.65
C SER A 229 10.59 13.72 -17.77
N SER A 230 11.72 13.65 -18.48
CA SER A 230 11.98 12.69 -19.55
C SER A 230 12.59 11.35 -19.08
N LYS A 231 12.73 11.14 -17.76
CA LYS A 231 13.29 9.91 -17.20
C LYS A 231 12.40 8.71 -17.56
N ALA A 232 13.04 7.63 -18.01
CA ALA A 232 12.35 6.46 -18.57
C ALA A 232 11.90 5.41 -17.54
N TYR A 233 12.19 5.61 -16.24
CA TYR A 233 11.77 4.71 -15.18
C TYR A 233 10.46 5.19 -14.54
N ASP A 234 9.76 4.29 -13.84
CA ASP A 234 8.54 4.65 -13.12
C ASP A 234 8.88 5.50 -11.88
N VAL A 235 8.61 6.79 -11.97
CA VAL A 235 8.88 7.75 -10.91
C VAL A 235 8.06 7.51 -9.64
N LEU A 236 6.98 6.73 -9.73
CA LEU A 236 6.13 6.36 -8.60
C LEU A 236 6.56 5.05 -7.92
N GLU A 237 7.52 4.29 -8.45
CA GLU A 237 8.03 3.07 -7.82
C GLU A 237 8.83 3.43 -6.54
N PRO A 238 8.36 3.07 -5.33
CA PRO A 238 9.00 3.46 -4.07
C PRO A 238 10.38 2.84 -3.87
N GLU A 239 10.61 1.67 -4.46
CA GLU A 239 11.85 0.92 -4.35
C GLU A 239 12.94 1.35 -5.36
N ASP A 240 12.61 2.21 -6.31
CA ASP A 240 13.58 2.69 -7.30
C ASP A 240 14.40 3.88 -6.78
N GLU A 241 15.59 3.60 -6.27
CA GLU A 241 16.51 4.59 -5.69
C GLU A 241 17.04 5.62 -6.72
N ARG A 242 16.90 5.36 -8.03
CA ARG A 242 17.37 6.28 -9.08
C ARG A 242 16.67 7.63 -9.02
N PHE A 243 15.41 7.64 -8.61
CA PHE A 243 14.63 8.87 -8.49
C PHE A 243 15.19 9.80 -7.43
N GLU A 244 15.57 9.30 -6.24
CA GLU A 244 16.15 10.17 -5.21
C GLU A 244 17.49 10.76 -5.67
N VAL A 245 18.28 10.00 -6.43
CA VAL A 245 19.54 10.50 -7.01
C VAL A 245 19.28 11.62 -8.02
N ASP A 246 18.36 11.41 -8.97
CA ASP A 246 17.98 12.42 -9.96
C ASP A 246 17.33 13.65 -9.31
N TYR A 247 16.57 13.45 -8.24
CA TYR A 247 15.96 14.52 -7.46
C TYR A 247 17.01 15.39 -6.75
N GLU A 248 18.00 14.79 -6.08
CA GLU A 248 19.05 15.58 -5.41
C GLU A 248 19.87 16.37 -6.44
N GLN A 249 20.15 15.80 -7.62
CA GLN A 249 20.79 16.53 -8.72
C GLN A 249 19.94 17.72 -9.19
N PHE A 250 18.66 17.50 -9.46
CA PHE A 250 17.74 18.57 -9.86
C PHE A 250 17.68 19.67 -8.78
N LYS A 251 17.57 19.29 -7.51
CA LYS A 251 17.52 20.23 -6.38
C LYS A 251 18.79 21.04 -6.22
N GLU A 252 19.97 20.46 -6.46
CA GLU A 252 21.23 21.22 -6.51
C GLU A 252 21.22 22.24 -7.64
N SER A 253 20.81 21.85 -8.85
CA SER A 253 20.69 22.76 -9.98
C SER A 253 19.69 23.90 -9.74
N ILE A 254 18.56 23.64 -9.08
CA ILE A 254 17.61 24.70 -8.71
C ILE A 254 18.19 25.69 -7.71
N LYS A 255 18.98 25.24 -6.73
CA LYS A 255 19.62 26.15 -5.76
C LYS A 255 20.62 27.10 -6.43
N ASP A 256 21.34 26.62 -7.45
CA ASP A 256 22.27 27.45 -8.19
C ASP A 256 21.54 28.55 -8.99
N LEU A 257 20.28 28.31 -9.40
CA LEU A 257 19.44 29.28 -10.09
C LEU A 257 18.80 30.34 -9.15
N ASP A 258 18.70 30.05 -7.86
CA ASP A 258 18.20 30.98 -6.83
C ASP A 258 19.26 32.04 -6.40
N HIS A 259 20.50 31.96 -6.90
CA HIS A 259 21.64 32.82 -6.53
C HIS A 259 22.05 33.83 -7.65
#